data_AF-A0A945HFI5-F1
#
_entry.id   AF-A0A945HFI5-F1
#
_cell.length_a   1.000
_cell.length_b   1.000
_cell.length_c   1.000
_cell.angle_alpha   90.00
_cell.angle_beta   90.00
_cell.angle_gamma   90.00
#
_symmetry.space_group_name_H-M   'P 1'
#
loop_
_entity.id
_entity.type
_entity.pdbx_description
1 polymer ?
#
loop_
_entity_poly.entity_id
_entity_poly.type
_entity_poly.pdbx_seq_one_letter_code
_entity_poly.pdbx_strand_id
1 'polypeptide(L)'
;AAPSANKFTKTSPTKLIDVTSVFPDLFVIDGGKCTVGIESTILEILHNQIKIYRPGMISKQEINTLLSQNNIPATISYHESPIAPGSLKHHYMPKTPIITTLGPLHEQDTSSLPKHLLQKTASWKLPINAAIAAREIYGHFRKLDQQETTSMIIEITPKQRIDDHFKGILNRLFKASSYFLPEDLVEES
;
A
#
# COMPACT_ATOMS: atom_id res chain seq x y z
N ALA A 1 -6.23 -17.74 -14.07
CA ALA A 1 -5.60 -16.83 -13.10
C ALA A 1 -5.79 -15.40 -13.59
N ALA A 2 -6.17 -14.46 -12.73
CA ALA A 2 -6.37 -13.06 -13.09
C ALA A 2 -5.52 -12.17 -12.16
N PRO A 3 -4.36 -11.64 -12.61
CA PRO A 3 -3.64 -10.61 -11.87
C PRO A 3 -4.41 -9.28 -11.92
N SER A 4 -3.93 -8.26 -11.21
CA SER A 4 -4.50 -6.91 -11.27
C SER A 4 -4.47 -6.36 -12.71
N ALA A 5 -5.53 -5.65 -13.11
CA ALA A 5 -5.71 -5.12 -14.47
C ALA A 5 -4.95 -3.79 -14.69
N ASN A 6 -3.63 -3.80 -14.46
CA ASN A 6 -2.69 -2.69 -14.65
C ASN A 6 -1.54 -3.11 -15.56
N LYS A 7 -0.89 -2.12 -16.19
CA LYS A 7 0.45 -2.33 -16.74
C LYS A 7 1.42 -2.70 -15.62
N PHE A 8 2.38 -3.57 -15.92
CA PHE A 8 3.40 -4.02 -14.96
C PHE A 8 4.02 -2.83 -14.20
N THR A 9 4.23 -3.01 -12.89
CA THR A 9 4.68 -2.03 -11.87
C THR A 9 3.78 -0.82 -11.60
N LYS A 10 2.75 -0.53 -12.40
CA LYS A 10 1.87 0.62 -12.18
C LYS A 10 0.86 0.39 -11.07
N THR A 11 0.28 1.47 -10.55
CA THR A 11 -0.78 1.42 -9.54
C THR A 11 -1.94 0.54 -10.02
N SER A 12 -2.45 -0.34 -9.16
CA SER A 12 -3.61 -1.19 -9.47
C SER A 12 -4.87 -0.35 -9.72
N PRO A 13 -5.82 -0.82 -10.55
CA PRO A 13 -7.10 -0.15 -10.76
C PRO A 13 -8.09 -0.48 -9.64
N THR A 14 -8.96 0.47 -9.26
CA THR A 14 -10.03 0.22 -8.27
C THR A 14 -11.43 0.61 -8.78
N LYS A 15 -11.53 1.05 -10.03
CA LYS A 15 -12.79 1.43 -10.71
C LYS A 15 -12.63 1.33 -12.22
N LEU A 16 -13.75 1.31 -12.95
CA LEU A 16 -13.78 1.18 -14.42
C LEU A 16 -12.78 2.09 -15.14
N ILE A 17 -12.80 3.40 -14.83
CA ILE A 17 -11.96 4.40 -15.51
C ILE A 17 -10.45 4.14 -15.33
N ASP A 18 -10.05 3.46 -14.26
CA ASP A 18 -8.64 3.14 -14.03
C ASP A 18 -8.11 2.05 -14.98
N VAL A 19 -9.02 1.19 -15.47
CA VAL A 19 -8.74 0.13 -16.45
C VAL A 19 -8.84 0.71 -17.86
N THR A 20 -9.94 1.38 -18.19
CA THR A 20 -10.19 1.88 -19.56
C THR A 20 -9.22 2.98 -19.98
N SER A 21 -8.70 3.77 -19.04
CA SER A 21 -7.63 4.75 -19.32
C SER A 21 -6.29 4.12 -19.72
N VAL A 22 -6.06 2.85 -19.37
CA VAL A 22 -4.82 2.13 -19.66
C VAL A 22 -4.98 1.15 -20.82
N PHE A 23 -6.18 0.59 -20.98
CA PHE A 23 -6.56 -0.40 -21.98
C PHE A 23 -7.85 0.04 -22.71
N PRO A 24 -7.79 1.06 -23.59
CA PRO A 24 -8.98 1.63 -24.23
C PRO A 24 -9.68 0.66 -25.19
N ASP A 25 -8.95 -0.30 -25.74
CA ASP A 25 -9.43 -1.22 -26.78
C ASP A 25 -9.95 -2.56 -26.23
N LEU A 26 -9.91 -2.76 -24.91
CA LEU A 26 -10.38 -3.99 -24.28
C LEU A 26 -11.83 -3.87 -23.82
N PHE A 27 -12.57 -4.97 -23.92
CA PHE A 27 -13.88 -5.08 -23.26
C PHE A 27 -13.67 -5.12 -21.74
N VAL A 28 -14.29 -4.18 -21.03
CA VAL A 28 -14.22 -4.08 -19.56
C VAL A 28 -15.62 -4.20 -18.97
N ILE A 29 -15.76 -5.07 -17.98
CA ILE A 29 -17.00 -5.23 -17.21
C ILE A 29 -16.99 -4.20 -16.07
N ASP A 30 -18.02 -3.36 -15.99
CA ASP A 30 -18.19 -2.42 -14.88
C ASP A 30 -18.89 -3.11 -13.70
N GLY A 31 -18.09 -3.46 -12.68
CA GLY A 31 -18.58 -3.96 -11.39
C GLY A 31 -18.66 -2.88 -10.31
N GLY A 32 -18.53 -1.60 -10.67
CA GLY A 32 -18.42 -0.49 -9.74
C GLY A 32 -17.03 -0.35 -9.12
N LYS A 33 -16.95 0.39 -8.00
CA LYS A 33 -15.70 0.60 -7.27
C LYS A 33 -15.38 -0.63 -6.40
N CYS A 34 -14.12 -1.01 -6.33
CA CYS A 34 -13.65 -2.04 -5.40
C CYS A 34 -14.00 -1.63 -3.95
N THR A 35 -14.57 -2.57 -3.19
CA THR A 35 -14.98 -2.35 -1.80
C THR A 35 -13.78 -2.23 -0.85
N VAL A 36 -12.72 -3.00 -1.11
CA VAL A 36 -11.49 -3.09 -0.30
C VAL A 36 -10.41 -2.12 -0.80
N GLY A 37 -10.14 -2.09 -2.11
CA GLY A 37 -9.22 -1.16 -2.76
C GLY A 37 -7.74 -1.56 -2.79
N ILE A 38 -7.31 -2.59 -2.07
CA ILE A 38 -5.99 -3.23 -2.21
C ILE A 38 -6.12 -4.72 -2.47
N GLU A 39 -5.05 -5.37 -2.94
CA GLU A 39 -5.07 -6.81 -3.22
C GLU A 39 -5.11 -7.66 -1.94
N SER A 40 -5.50 -8.93 -2.12
CA SER A 40 -5.64 -9.91 -1.05
C SER A 40 -4.36 -10.17 -0.26
N THR A 41 -4.56 -10.59 1.00
CA THR A 41 -3.53 -11.24 1.81
C THR A 41 -3.14 -12.57 1.15
N ILE A 42 -1.84 -12.83 0.99
CA ILE A 42 -1.30 -14.10 0.49
C ILE A 42 -0.50 -14.72 1.62
N LEU A 43 -0.81 -15.98 1.94
CA LEU A 43 -0.09 -16.76 2.93
C LEU A 43 0.15 -18.19 2.46
N GLU A 44 1.19 -18.81 2.99
CA GLU A 44 1.43 -20.26 2.92
C GLU A 44 1.11 -20.87 4.28
N ILE A 45 0.58 -22.09 4.23
CA ILE A 45 0.33 -22.93 5.40
C ILE A 45 1.15 -24.19 5.21
N LEU A 46 2.12 -24.42 6.10
CA LEU A 46 2.94 -25.62 6.10
C LEU A 46 3.05 -26.16 7.53
N HIS A 47 2.52 -27.36 7.76
CA HIS A 47 2.33 -27.90 9.12
C HIS A 47 1.53 -26.90 9.99
N ASN A 48 2.06 -26.54 11.16
CA ASN A 48 1.47 -25.58 12.08
C ASN A 48 2.13 -24.19 11.95
N GLN A 49 2.65 -23.85 10.77
CA GLN A 49 3.27 -22.56 10.49
C GLN A 49 2.56 -21.87 9.34
N ILE A 50 2.19 -20.61 9.56
CA ILE A 50 1.55 -19.74 8.59
C ILE A 50 2.49 -18.58 8.29
N LYS A 51 2.87 -18.45 7.03
CA LYS A 51 3.75 -17.37 6.55
C LYS A 51 2.96 -16.43 5.67
N ILE A 52 2.80 -15.18 6.10
CA ILE A 52 2.15 -14.15 5.28
C ILE A 52 3.19 -13.55 4.35
N TYR A 53 3.06 -13.82 3.05
CA TYR A 53 3.95 -13.31 2.01
C TYR A 53 3.55 -11.94 1.46
N ARG A 54 2.24 -11.67 1.46
CA ARG A 54 1.72 -10.35 1.09
C ARG A 54 0.64 -9.96 2.07
N PRO A 55 0.81 -8.91 2.86
CA PRO A 55 -0.27 -8.40 3.68
C PRO A 55 -1.33 -7.74 2.77
N GLY A 56 -2.59 -7.98 3.09
CA GLY A 56 -3.77 -7.33 2.54
C GLY A 56 -4.65 -6.81 3.68
N MET A 57 -5.96 -6.78 3.50
CA MET A 57 -6.89 -6.33 4.54
C MET A 57 -7.26 -7.41 5.57
N ILE A 58 -6.88 -8.67 5.35
CA ILE A 58 -6.96 -9.71 6.38
C ILE A 58 -5.63 -9.68 7.15
N SER A 59 -5.69 -9.22 8.39
CA SER A 59 -4.54 -9.01 9.28
C SER A 59 -4.07 -10.33 9.93
N LYS A 60 -2.81 -10.36 10.39
CA LYS A 60 -2.28 -11.44 11.22
C LYS A 60 -3.11 -11.62 12.49
N GLN A 61 -3.55 -10.51 13.10
CA GLN A 61 -4.38 -10.53 14.29
C GLN A 61 -5.72 -11.23 14.05
N GLU A 62 -6.40 -10.93 12.95
CA GLU A 62 -7.67 -11.59 12.57
C GLU A 62 -7.48 -13.09 12.31
N ILE A 63 -6.40 -13.47 11.61
CA ILE A 63 -6.05 -14.88 11.39
C ILE A 63 -5.82 -15.57 12.74
N ASN A 64 -5.05 -14.94 13.65
CA ASN A 64 -4.76 -15.50 14.96
C ASN A 64 -6.02 -15.68 15.82
N THR A 65 -6.92 -14.69 15.81
CA THR A 65 -8.21 -14.77 16.49
C THR A 65 -9.06 -15.93 15.95
N LEU A 66 -9.16 -16.07 14.64
CA LEU A 66 -9.92 -17.16 14.02
C LEU A 66 -9.37 -18.53 14.41
N LEU A 67 -8.06 -18.72 14.37
CA LEU A 67 -7.42 -20.00 14.73
C LEU A 67 -7.61 -20.32 16.22
N SER A 68 -7.47 -19.31 17.09
CA SER A 68 -7.68 -19.46 18.53
C SER A 68 -9.13 -19.86 18.86
N GLN A 69 -10.12 -19.22 18.21
CA GLN A 69 -11.53 -19.56 18.36
C GLN A 69 -11.86 -21.00 17.96
N ASN A 70 -11.08 -21.58 17.03
CA ASN A 70 -11.25 -22.94 16.55
C ASN A 70 -10.28 -23.95 17.21
N ASN A 71 -9.51 -23.54 18.23
CA ASN A 71 -8.49 -24.37 18.88
C ASN A 71 -7.45 -24.97 17.91
N ILE A 72 -7.10 -24.22 16.86
CA ILE A 72 -6.09 -24.64 15.88
C ILE A 72 -4.73 -24.05 16.27
N PRO A 73 -3.77 -24.86 16.73
CA PRO A 73 -2.44 -24.36 17.08
C PRO A 73 -1.64 -24.06 15.82
N ALA A 74 -1.29 -22.80 15.59
CA ALA A 74 -0.34 -22.41 14.55
C ALA A 74 0.45 -21.17 14.96
N THR A 75 1.69 -21.07 14.47
CA THR A 75 2.48 -19.84 14.54
C THR A 75 2.28 -19.03 13.27
N ILE A 76 2.15 -17.71 13.39
CA ILE A 76 1.98 -16.81 12.25
C ILE A 76 3.13 -15.81 12.21
N SER A 77 3.81 -15.69 11.08
CA SER A 77 4.85 -14.69 10.84
C SER A 77 4.63 -13.96 9.52
N TYR A 78 5.11 -12.71 9.46
CA TYR A 78 5.29 -12.03 8.19
C TYR A 78 6.59 -12.51 7.56
N HIS A 79 6.56 -12.78 6.26
CA HIS A 79 7.74 -13.13 5.47
C HIS A 79 7.70 -12.31 4.18
N GLU A 80 8.34 -11.14 4.18
CA GLU A 80 8.53 -10.42 2.92
C GLU A 80 9.49 -11.24 2.03
N SER A 81 8.95 -11.82 0.96
CA SER A 81 9.67 -12.67 0.02
C SER A 81 9.34 -12.26 -1.42
N PRO A 82 10.31 -12.34 -2.36
CA PRO A 82 10.07 -12.04 -3.78
C PRO A 82 9.02 -12.94 -4.44
N ILE A 83 8.61 -14.04 -3.80
CA ILE A 83 7.74 -15.08 -4.35
C ILE A 83 6.29 -14.61 -4.58
N ALA A 84 5.79 -13.60 -3.84
CA ALA A 84 4.41 -13.13 -4.00
C ALA A 84 4.28 -12.01 -5.07
N PRO A 85 3.20 -12.00 -5.89
CA PRO A 85 2.90 -10.88 -6.78
C PRO A 85 2.81 -9.56 -6.01
N GLY A 86 3.54 -8.54 -6.43
CA GLY A 86 3.63 -7.29 -5.67
C GLY A 86 4.91 -7.12 -4.85
N SER A 87 5.87 -8.04 -4.92
CA SER A 87 7.09 -8.08 -4.09
C SER A 87 8.23 -7.17 -4.56
N LEU A 88 8.23 -6.70 -5.81
CA LEU A 88 9.30 -5.88 -6.37
C LEU A 88 9.37 -4.49 -5.72
N LYS A 89 10.60 -3.97 -5.55
CA LYS A 89 10.84 -2.55 -5.26
C LYS A 89 10.20 -1.70 -6.37
N HIS A 90 9.53 -0.60 -6.01
CA HIS A 90 8.80 0.28 -6.92
C HIS A 90 7.53 -0.30 -7.56
N HIS A 91 6.91 -1.30 -6.94
CA HIS A 91 5.55 -1.71 -7.31
C HIS A 91 4.55 -0.65 -6.86
N TYR A 92 3.56 -0.31 -7.70
CA TYR A 92 2.52 0.69 -7.46
C TYR A 92 2.96 2.16 -7.55
N MET A 93 4.25 2.41 -7.80
CA MET A 93 4.84 3.75 -7.80
C MET A 93 4.24 4.63 -8.92
N PRO A 94 3.61 5.76 -8.57
CA PRO A 94 3.20 6.77 -9.55
C PRO A 94 4.43 7.42 -10.21
N LYS A 95 4.21 8.19 -11.28
CA LYS A 95 5.31 8.94 -11.92
C LYS A 95 5.79 10.07 -11.02
N THR A 96 4.85 10.77 -10.39
CA THR A 96 5.16 11.87 -9.46
C THR A 96 5.60 11.29 -8.11
N PRO A 97 6.73 11.74 -7.55
CA PRO A 97 7.28 11.18 -6.31
C PRO A 97 6.35 11.24 -5.10
N ILE A 98 6.38 10.19 -4.29
CA ILE A 98 5.73 10.15 -2.97
C ILE A 98 6.80 10.23 -1.89
N ILE A 99 6.57 11.09 -0.89
CA ILE A 99 7.36 11.21 0.34
C ILE A 99 6.48 10.71 1.48
N THR A 100 6.88 9.64 2.17
CA THR A 100 6.15 9.18 3.36
C THR A 100 6.82 9.67 4.63
N THR A 101 6.04 10.20 5.55
CA THR A 101 6.54 10.78 6.81
C THR A 101 5.90 10.10 8.01
N LEU A 102 6.68 9.82 9.06
CA LEU A 102 6.16 9.44 10.37
C LEU A 102 5.86 10.69 11.19
N GLY A 103 4.62 11.18 11.08
CA GLY A 103 4.18 12.45 11.66
C GLY A 103 4.20 13.61 10.64
N PRO A 104 3.92 14.84 11.10
CA PRO A 104 3.86 16.02 10.25
C PRO A 104 5.19 16.34 9.58
N LEU A 105 5.18 16.80 8.32
CA LEU A 105 6.42 17.15 7.59
C LEU A 105 7.29 18.18 8.31
N HIS A 106 6.67 19.19 8.94
CA HIS A 106 7.40 20.29 9.59
C HIS A 106 8.22 19.84 10.82
N GLU A 107 7.98 18.63 11.31
CA GLU A 107 8.73 18.00 12.39
C GLU A 107 9.84 17.08 11.86
N GLN A 108 9.95 16.88 10.54
CA GLN A 108 10.91 15.98 9.91
C GLN A 108 12.16 16.73 9.42
N ASP A 109 13.30 16.03 9.41
CA ASP A 109 14.48 16.50 8.69
C ASP A 109 14.28 16.30 7.17
N THR A 110 14.17 17.41 6.44
CA THR A 110 13.97 17.40 4.98
C THR A 110 15.26 17.65 4.19
N SER A 111 16.42 17.71 4.87
CA SER A 111 17.70 18.06 4.25
C SER A 111 18.15 17.09 3.16
N SER A 112 17.75 15.82 3.25
CA SER A 112 18.03 14.80 2.22
C SER A 112 17.10 14.86 1.01
N LEU A 113 16.01 15.64 1.07
CA LEU A 113 15.08 15.78 -0.04
C LEU A 113 15.57 16.78 -1.10
N PRO A 114 15.47 16.45 -2.39
CA PRO A 114 15.67 17.44 -3.45
C PRO A 114 14.69 18.62 -3.30
N LYS A 115 15.22 19.85 -3.20
CA LYS A 115 14.43 21.08 -2.96
C LYS A 115 13.24 21.26 -3.91
N HIS A 116 13.36 20.82 -5.16
CA HIS A 116 12.28 20.93 -6.14
C HIS A 116 11.03 20.12 -5.76
N LEU A 117 11.18 19.03 -4.99
CA LEU A 117 10.04 18.22 -4.55
C LEU A 117 9.13 18.98 -3.57
N LEU A 118 9.68 19.96 -2.84
CA LEU A 118 8.96 20.75 -1.83
C LEU A 118 8.34 22.04 -2.38
N GLN A 119 8.45 22.31 -3.70
CA GLN A 119 7.95 23.54 -4.30
C GLN A 119 6.43 23.55 -4.50
N LYS A 120 5.85 22.43 -4.95
CA LYS A 120 4.41 22.31 -5.19
C LYS A 120 3.92 20.92 -4.79
N THR A 121 3.83 20.74 -3.47
CA THR A 121 3.55 19.44 -2.88
C THR A 121 2.07 19.27 -2.57
N ALA A 122 1.47 18.18 -3.04
CA ALA A 122 0.20 17.71 -2.52
C ALA A 122 0.41 17.07 -1.15
N SER A 123 -0.60 17.11 -0.28
CA SER A 123 -0.56 16.37 0.98
C SER A 123 -1.79 15.48 1.13
N TRP A 124 -1.56 14.30 1.70
CA TRP A 124 -2.63 13.40 2.09
C TRP A 124 -2.30 12.76 3.44
N LYS A 125 -3.15 13.02 4.43
CA LYS A 125 -3.05 12.33 5.72
C LYS A 125 -3.72 10.97 5.59
N LEU A 126 -2.99 9.91 5.91
CA LEU A 126 -3.56 8.56 5.81
C LEU A 126 -4.77 8.44 6.75
N PRO A 127 -5.95 8.03 6.25
CA PRO A 127 -7.14 7.92 7.09
C PRO A 127 -6.92 7.05 8.32
N ILE A 128 -7.50 7.43 9.46
CA ILE A 128 -7.38 6.70 10.72
C ILE A 128 -8.03 5.30 10.64
N ASN A 129 -9.05 5.16 9.79
CA ASN A 129 -9.70 3.87 9.52
C ASN A 129 -8.98 3.14 8.38
N ALA A 130 -8.45 1.94 8.66
CA ALA A 130 -7.71 1.13 7.70
C ALA A 130 -8.53 0.81 6.44
N ALA A 131 -9.82 0.48 6.57
CA ALA A 131 -10.67 0.17 5.42
C ALA A 131 -10.87 1.37 4.49
N ILE A 132 -10.95 2.58 5.05
CA ILE A 132 -11.00 3.82 4.25
C ILE A 132 -9.65 4.05 3.56
N ALA A 133 -8.55 3.95 4.31
CA ALA A 133 -7.20 4.12 3.76
C ALA A 133 -6.91 3.16 2.60
N ALA A 134 -7.23 1.88 2.76
CA ALA A 134 -7.09 0.86 1.72
C ALA A 134 -7.95 1.15 0.48
N ARG A 135 -9.19 1.61 0.69
CA ARG A 135 -10.10 1.93 -0.42
C ARG A 135 -9.61 3.11 -1.26
N GLU A 136 -8.93 4.07 -0.63
CA GLU A 136 -8.60 5.36 -1.26
C GLU A 136 -7.18 5.46 -1.80
N ILE A 137 -6.22 4.70 -1.25
CA ILE A 137 -4.78 4.84 -1.52
C ILE A 137 -4.42 4.87 -3.02
N TYR A 138 -4.90 3.90 -3.81
CA TYR A 138 -4.63 3.86 -5.24
C TYR A 138 -5.33 4.98 -6.02
N GLY A 139 -6.48 5.44 -5.55
CA GLY A 139 -7.14 6.61 -6.11
C GLY A 139 -6.31 7.88 -5.93
N HIS A 140 -5.64 8.04 -4.78
CA HIS A 140 -4.72 9.14 -4.53
C HIS A 140 -3.47 9.05 -5.40
N PHE A 141 -2.86 7.88 -5.53
CA PHE A 141 -1.68 7.67 -6.38
C PHE A 141 -1.99 8.00 -7.84
N ARG A 142 -3.15 7.58 -8.36
CA ARG A 142 -3.58 7.87 -9.74
C ARG A 142 -3.92 9.34 -9.96
N LYS A 143 -4.55 10.00 -8.99
CA LYS A 143 -4.84 11.44 -9.07
C LYS A 143 -3.55 12.27 -9.07
N LEU A 144 -2.54 11.84 -8.33
CA LEU A 144 -1.25 12.53 -8.26
C LEU A 144 -0.60 12.69 -9.64
N ASP A 145 -0.65 11.65 -10.48
CA ASP A 145 -0.11 11.69 -11.85
C ASP A 145 -0.92 12.58 -12.82
N GLN A 146 -2.08 13.09 -12.40
CA GLN A 146 -2.94 13.99 -13.18
C GLN A 146 -2.82 15.45 -12.71
N GLN A 147 -2.06 15.71 -11.65
CA GLN A 147 -1.89 17.03 -11.06
C GLN A 147 -0.53 17.61 -11.45
N GLU A 148 -0.48 18.93 -11.57
CA GLU A 148 0.78 19.66 -11.77
C GLU A 148 1.53 19.84 -10.44
N THR A 149 1.84 18.75 -9.73
CA THR A 149 2.53 18.77 -8.43
C THR A 149 3.91 18.14 -8.56
N THR A 150 4.87 18.61 -7.77
CA THR A 150 6.25 18.09 -7.77
C THR A 150 6.39 16.82 -6.93
N SER A 151 5.54 16.65 -5.92
CA SER A 151 5.48 15.45 -5.08
C SER A 151 4.15 15.36 -4.32
N MET A 152 3.92 14.23 -3.66
CA MET A 152 2.91 14.09 -2.61
C MET A 152 3.55 13.69 -1.29
N ILE A 153 3.20 14.38 -0.21
CA ILE A 153 3.50 13.95 1.15
C ILE A 153 2.35 13.09 1.67
N ILE A 154 2.69 11.90 2.17
CA ILE A 154 1.76 11.02 2.88
C ILE A 154 2.20 10.87 4.32
N GLU A 155 1.42 11.46 5.22
CA GLU A 155 1.69 11.42 6.66
C GLU A 155 1.05 10.18 7.28
N ILE A 156 1.85 9.37 7.98
CA ILE A 156 1.40 8.26 8.81
C ILE A 156 1.71 8.53 10.29
N THR A 157 0.89 8.03 11.18
CA THR A 157 1.10 8.16 12.63
C THR A 157 1.88 6.97 13.20
N PRO A 158 2.57 7.13 14.35
CA PRO A 158 3.18 6.00 15.08
C PRO A 158 2.18 4.87 15.37
N LYS A 159 0.92 5.22 15.69
CA LYS A 159 -0.14 4.24 15.91
C LYS A 159 -0.44 3.43 14.64
N GLN A 160 -0.58 4.08 13.49
CA GLN A 160 -0.80 3.38 12.21
C GLN A 160 0.40 2.51 11.82
N ARG A 161 1.64 2.95 12.10
CA ARG A 161 2.86 2.18 11.78
C ARG A 161 2.89 0.80 12.45
N ILE A 162 2.41 0.72 13.70
CA ILE A 162 2.43 -0.52 14.50
C ILE A 162 1.12 -1.32 14.43
N ASP A 163 0.03 -0.74 13.92
CA ASP A 163 -1.27 -1.40 13.81
C ASP A 163 -1.27 -2.46 12.70
N ASP A 164 -1.64 -3.69 13.06
CA ASP A 164 -1.64 -4.83 12.16
C ASP A 164 -2.63 -4.67 10.99
N HIS A 165 -3.74 -3.95 11.20
CA HIS A 165 -4.72 -3.65 10.14
C HIS A 165 -4.15 -2.72 9.07
N PHE A 166 -3.08 -1.98 9.38
CA PHE A 166 -2.41 -1.10 8.43
C PHE A 166 -1.29 -1.79 7.66
N LYS A 167 -0.88 -3.02 8.01
CA LYS A 167 0.25 -3.70 7.35
C LYS A 167 0.06 -3.85 5.85
N GLY A 168 -1.16 -4.17 5.40
CA GLY A 168 -1.47 -4.24 3.97
C GLY A 168 -1.27 -2.90 3.26
N ILE A 169 -1.76 -1.82 3.87
CA ILE A 169 -1.71 -0.45 3.34
C ILE A 169 -0.27 0.08 3.33
N LEU A 170 0.46 -0.08 4.43
CA LEU A 170 1.85 0.35 4.56
C LEU A 170 2.77 -0.40 3.61
N ASN A 171 2.54 -1.69 3.38
CA ASN A 171 3.28 -2.45 2.37
C ASN A 171 3.10 -1.84 0.96
N ARG A 172 1.89 -1.38 0.60
CA ARG A 172 1.65 -0.70 -0.68
C ARG A 172 2.24 0.69 -0.73
N LEU A 173 2.08 1.45 0.36
CA LEU A 173 2.63 2.79 0.50
C LEU A 173 4.15 2.76 0.35
N PHE A 174 4.85 1.95 1.13
CA PHE A 174 6.31 1.91 1.10
C PHE A 174 6.87 1.40 -0.24
N LYS A 175 6.15 0.52 -0.95
CA LYS A 175 6.57 0.13 -2.31
C LYS A 175 6.34 1.24 -3.34
N ALA A 176 5.39 2.14 -3.10
CA ALA A 176 5.11 3.29 -3.96
C ALA A 176 5.94 4.53 -3.61
N SER A 177 6.44 4.64 -2.38
CA SER A 177 7.18 5.80 -1.89
C SER A 177 8.56 5.91 -2.52
N SER A 178 8.93 7.13 -2.88
CA SER A 178 10.25 7.49 -3.40
C SER A 178 11.20 7.89 -2.28
N TYR A 179 10.68 8.48 -1.21
CA TYR A 179 11.43 8.94 -0.04
C TYR A 179 10.68 8.63 1.25
N PHE A 180 11.44 8.49 2.33
CA PHE A 180 10.94 8.18 3.67
C PHE A 180 11.57 9.12 4.68
N LEU A 181 10.75 9.66 5.59
CA LEU A 181 11.21 10.49 6.70
C LEU A 181 10.64 9.93 8.02
N PRO A 182 11.48 9.51 8.97
CA PRO A 182 12.94 9.34 8.86
C PRO A 182 13.33 8.25 7.84
N GLU A 183 14.61 8.20 7.43
CA GLU A 183 15.07 7.28 6.38
C GLU A 183 14.96 5.79 6.77
N ASP A 184 15.05 5.49 8.06
CA ASP A 184 14.92 4.14 8.65
C ASP A 184 13.46 3.67 8.81
N LEU A 185 12.48 4.44 8.29
CA LEU A 185 11.05 4.13 8.37
C LEU A 185 10.68 2.75 7.81
N VAL A 186 11.50 2.18 6.93
CA VAL A 186 11.25 0.89 6.25
C VAL A 186 11.95 -0.29 6.94
N GLU A 187 12.96 -0.07 7.79
CA GLU A 187 13.89 -1.14 8.21
C GLU A 187 13.44 -1.98 9.43
N GLU A 188 12.30 -1.68 10.06
CA GLU A 188 11.84 -2.36 11.29
C GLU A 188 10.74 -3.45 11.08
N SER A 189 10.78 -4.21 9.98
CA SER A 189 9.77 -5.27 9.70
C SER A 189 10.27 -6.68 9.97
#